data_AF-A0A958ZNJ2-F1
#
_entry.id   AF-A0A958ZNJ2-F1
#
_cell.length_a   1.000
_cell.length_b   1.000
_cell.length_c   1.000
_cell.angle_alpha   90.00
_cell.angle_beta   90.00
_cell.angle_gamma   90.00
#
_symmetry.space_group_name_H-M   'P 1'
#
loop_
_entity.id
_entity.type
_entity.pdbx_description
1 polymer ?
#
loop_
_entity_poly.entity_id
_entity_poly.type
_entity_poly.pdbx_seq_one_letter_code
_entity_poly.pdbx_strand_id
1 'polypeptide(L)'
;RDVAHSNVTCAACHSQWTSRCIGCHNTFDKNDKGFDLLDRKDITGKWSEHVFEFSAERPALGVRKDSTGYTIEPAVPGMILTIDHQSFSGDVNDKTAFHRLYAPNSPHTTSKEVRDCKSCHANPMAIGYGKGTLLYKDGVWNFTPEYAQNPNDGLPEDAWVPFLEEPKAKVLSTRTNFKPFTVDQQKRILLVGACLQCHKDDSKVMQQTLYEGLDVVLKNISKQCILPKQ
;
A
#
# COMPACT_ATOMS: atom_id res chain seq x y z
N ARG A 1 -3.99 11.21 -20.71
CA ARG A 1 -4.75 10.43 -19.70
C ARG A 1 -5.96 9.88 -20.42
N ASP A 2 -6.17 8.57 -20.41
CA ASP A 2 -7.29 7.90 -21.09
C ASP A 2 -8.58 7.97 -20.25
N VAL A 3 -9.68 7.43 -20.80
CA VAL A 3 -10.99 7.45 -20.14
C VAL A 3 -11.01 6.56 -18.90
N ALA A 4 -10.41 5.36 -18.99
CA ALA A 4 -10.36 4.39 -17.91
C ALA A 4 -9.55 4.88 -16.70
N HIS A 5 -8.52 5.69 -16.92
CA HIS A 5 -7.64 6.25 -15.86
C HIS A 5 -7.88 7.74 -15.58
N SER A 6 -9.07 8.26 -15.90
CA SER A 6 -9.41 9.67 -15.64
C SER A 6 -9.20 10.11 -14.18
N ASN A 7 -9.50 9.22 -13.23
CA ASN A 7 -9.35 9.44 -11.79
C ASN A 7 -7.94 9.11 -11.25
N VAL A 8 -6.97 8.74 -12.09
CA VAL A 8 -5.60 8.45 -11.65
C VAL A 8 -4.74 9.70 -11.72
N THR A 9 -4.04 10.04 -10.64
CA THR A 9 -3.17 11.22 -10.60
C THR A 9 -1.90 11.03 -11.43
N CYS A 10 -1.28 12.13 -11.86
CA CYS A 10 -0.01 12.09 -12.61
C CYS A 10 1.07 11.34 -11.82
N ALA A 11 1.15 11.60 -10.51
CA ALA A 11 2.14 10.98 -9.63
C ALA A 11 1.99 9.46 -9.54
N ALA A 12 0.78 8.91 -9.63
CA ALA A 12 0.57 7.46 -9.62
C ALA A 12 1.27 6.76 -10.80
N CYS A 13 1.30 7.38 -11.98
CA CYS A 13 1.96 6.83 -13.16
C CYS A 13 3.45 7.19 -13.25
N HIS A 14 3.80 8.42 -12.90
CA HIS A 14 5.11 9.00 -13.19
C HIS A 14 6.13 8.91 -12.04
N SER A 15 5.73 8.45 -10.85
CA SER A 15 6.67 8.29 -9.73
C SER A 15 7.48 7.00 -9.85
N GLN A 16 8.80 7.15 -9.95
CA GLN A 16 9.74 6.03 -10.05
C GLN A 16 9.97 5.30 -8.74
N TRP A 17 10.03 6.02 -7.61
CA TRP A 17 10.19 5.41 -6.30
C TRP A 17 9.69 6.34 -5.19
N THR A 18 9.63 5.83 -3.98
CA THR A 18 9.33 6.56 -2.76
C THR A 18 10.10 5.93 -1.62
N SER A 19 10.43 6.71 -0.60
CA SER A 19 11.01 6.16 0.61
C SER A 19 9.96 5.31 1.34
N ARG A 20 10.36 4.11 1.74
CA ARG A 20 9.57 3.20 2.56
C ARG A 20 10.30 2.96 3.86
N CYS A 21 9.60 3.10 4.98
CA CYS A 21 10.03 2.73 6.32
C CYS A 21 9.01 1.74 6.86
N ILE A 22 9.43 0.48 7.05
CA ILE A 22 8.50 -0.62 7.36
C ILE A 22 8.41 -0.94 8.86
N GLY A 23 8.78 0.01 9.71
CA GLY A 23 8.62 -0.12 11.15
C GLY A 23 9.58 0.78 11.94
N CYS A 24 9.04 1.44 12.96
CA CYS A 24 9.77 2.08 14.03
C CYS A 24 9.30 1.46 15.36
N HIS A 25 10.23 1.11 16.23
CA HIS A 25 9.95 0.68 17.59
C HIS A 25 10.48 1.73 18.57
N ASN A 26 9.62 2.20 19.48
CA ASN A 26 9.93 3.25 20.42
C ASN A 26 9.97 2.69 21.84
N THR A 27 11.10 2.87 22.50
CA THR A 27 11.35 2.46 23.89
C THR A 27 11.82 3.66 24.70
N PHE A 28 11.40 3.73 25.96
CA PHE A 28 11.86 4.74 26.91
C PHE A 28 13.11 4.26 27.66
N ASP A 29 14.18 5.04 27.60
CA ASP A 29 15.36 4.84 28.44
C ASP A 29 15.35 5.89 29.56
N LYS A 30 15.14 5.43 30.80
CA LYS A 30 15.09 6.27 32.00
C LYS A 30 16.44 6.86 32.42
N ASN A 31 17.55 6.36 31.91
CA ASN A 31 18.89 6.74 32.33
C ASN A 31 19.59 7.66 31.31
N ASP A 32 19.13 7.66 30.07
CA ASP A 32 19.75 8.46 29.01
C ASP A 32 19.37 9.95 29.11
N LYS A 33 20.23 10.83 28.58
CA LYS A 33 19.97 12.27 28.54
C LYS A 33 19.08 12.62 27.35
N GLY A 34 17.98 13.29 27.64
CA GLY A 34 17.05 13.83 26.65
C GLY A 34 16.96 15.34 26.74
N PHE A 35 16.27 15.93 25.76
CA PHE A 35 15.92 17.34 25.78
C PHE A 35 14.40 17.47 25.69
N ASP A 36 13.79 18.11 26.68
CA ASP A 36 12.37 18.42 26.65
C ASP A 36 12.12 19.60 25.72
N LEU A 37 11.47 19.36 24.58
CA LEU A 37 11.18 20.40 23.59
C LEU A 37 10.10 21.40 24.04
N LEU A 38 9.24 21.01 24.99
CA LEU A 38 8.19 21.88 25.55
C LEU A 38 8.77 22.83 26.59
N ASP A 39 9.52 22.29 27.55
CA ASP A 39 10.15 23.05 28.64
C ASP A 39 11.52 23.65 28.27
N ARG A 40 12.08 23.22 27.13
CA ARG A 40 13.39 23.64 26.59
C ARG A 40 14.56 23.43 27.57
N LYS A 41 14.59 22.28 28.22
CA LYS A 41 15.63 21.94 29.20
C LYS A 41 16.14 20.52 29.01
N ASP A 42 17.38 20.29 29.40
CA ASP A 42 17.94 18.95 29.51
C ASP A 42 17.22 18.17 30.61
N ILE A 43 16.84 16.93 30.32
CA ILE A 43 16.19 16.00 31.25
C ILE A 43 16.89 14.65 31.23
N THR A 44 16.70 13.86 32.29
CA THR A 44 17.07 12.44 32.32
C THR A 44 15.82 11.62 32.03
N GLY A 45 15.92 10.68 31.09
CA GLY A 45 14.78 9.95 30.54
C GLY A 45 14.42 10.43 29.14
N LYS A 46 14.51 9.54 28.14
CA LYS A 46 14.12 9.88 26.76
C LYS A 46 13.50 8.69 26.03
N TRP A 47 12.58 9.01 25.12
CA TRP A 47 12.13 8.04 24.12
C TRP A 47 13.20 7.90 23.04
N SER A 48 13.56 6.66 22.72
CA SER A 48 14.49 6.32 21.65
C SER A 48 13.75 5.51 20.59
N GLU A 49 13.88 5.96 19.35
CA GLU A 49 13.32 5.28 18.18
C GLU A 49 14.37 4.34 17.56
N HIS A 50 13.97 3.11 17.34
CA HIS A 50 14.72 2.08 16.62
C HIS A 50 14.03 1.83 15.30
N VAL A 51 14.76 2.00 14.20
CA VAL A 51 14.20 1.77 12.88
C VAL A 51 14.50 0.36 12.41
N PHE A 52 13.53 -0.29 11.77
CA PHE A 52 13.68 -1.64 11.26
C PHE A 52 14.38 -1.66 9.89
N GLU A 53 13.68 -1.29 8.82
CA GLU A 53 14.23 -1.29 7.47
C GLU A 53 13.77 -0.05 6.69
N PHE A 54 14.71 0.54 5.95
CA PHE A 54 14.46 1.58 4.96
C PHE A 54 14.74 1.05 3.56
N SER A 55 13.84 1.36 2.63
CA SER A 55 14.02 1.04 1.21
C SER A 55 13.47 2.15 0.31
N ALA A 56 13.79 2.07 -0.98
CA ALA A 56 13.31 3.00 -2.00
C ALA A 56 12.68 2.20 -3.14
N GLU A 57 11.36 2.23 -3.24
CA GLU A 57 10.61 1.40 -4.19
C GLU A 57 9.38 2.12 -4.74
N ARG A 58 8.72 1.54 -5.73
CA ARG A 58 7.49 2.14 -6.26
C ARG A 58 6.43 2.22 -5.16
N PRO A 59 5.70 3.35 -5.06
CA PRO A 59 4.65 3.49 -4.06
C PRO A 59 3.50 2.51 -4.31
N ALA A 60 2.91 2.06 -3.20
CA ALA A 60 1.54 1.55 -3.20
C ALA A 60 0.58 2.64 -3.71
N LEU A 61 -0.64 2.27 -4.07
CA LEU A 61 -1.67 3.22 -4.50
C LEU A 61 -2.86 3.15 -3.54
N GLY A 62 -3.49 4.30 -3.33
CA GLY A 62 -4.67 4.42 -2.50
C GLY A 62 -5.70 5.36 -3.11
N VAL A 63 -6.89 5.33 -2.53
CA VAL A 63 -8.04 6.14 -2.94
C VAL A 63 -8.13 7.35 -2.02
N ARG A 64 -7.96 8.54 -2.58
CA ARG A 64 -8.37 9.78 -1.92
C ARG A 64 -9.79 10.12 -2.32
N LYS A 65 -10.62 10.50 -1.35
CA LYS A 65 -11.97 11.00 -1.58
C LYS A 65 -12.04 12.47 -1.17
N ASP A 66 -12.67 13.29 -1.99
CA ASP A 66 -13.00 14.66 -1.67
C ASP A 66 -14.49 14.93 -1.92
N SER A 67 -14.91 16.19 -1.84
CA SER A 67 -16.31 16.58 -2.10
C SER A 67 -16.70 16.43 -3.57
N THR A 68 -15.74 16.36 -4.48
CA THR A 68 -15.94 16.35 -5.94
C THR A 68 -15.84 14.96 -6.55
N GLY A 69 -15.24 14.00 -5.86
CA GLY A 69 -15.10 12.64 -6.34
C GLY A 69 -14.02 11.85 -5.61
N TYR A 70 -13.31 11.02 -6.36
CA TYR A 70 -12.16 10.28 -5.85
C TYR A 70 -11.00 10.30 -6.84
N THR A 71 -9.78 10.22 -6.31
CA THR A 71 -8.55 10.12 -7.07
C THR A 71 -7.70 8.95 -6.58
N ILE A 72 -6.92 8.36 -7.48
CA ILE A 72 -5.92 7.35 -7.15
C ILE A 72 -4.56 8.02 -7.05
N GLU A 73 -3.93 7.90 -5.88
CA GLU A 73 -2.71 8.60 -5.51
C GLU A 73 -1.68 7.65 -4.88
N PRO A 74 -0.38 7.96 -5.00
CA PRO A 74 0.66 7.26 -4.28
C PRO A 74 0.44 7.24 -2.76
N ALA A 75 0.60 6.06 -2.17
CA ALA A 75 0.59 5.80 -0.74
C ALA A 75 1.98 5.34 -0.29
N VAL A 76 2.43 5.86 0.84
CA VAL A 76 3.71 5.49 1.47
C VAL A 76 3.45 5.05 2.92
N PRO A 77 4.28 4.18 3.50
CA PRO A 77 4.29 4.00 4.95
C PRO A 77 4.43 5.37 5.63
N GLY A 78 3.42 5.78 6.38
CA GLY A 78 3.40 7.08 7.07
C GLY A 78 3.87 6.92 8.51
N MET A 79 3.25 5.99 9.23
CA MET A 79 3.59 5.64 10.60
C MET A 79 3.32 4.14 10.80
N ILE A 80 4.38 3.33 10.77
CA ILE A 80 4.34 1.94 11.22
C ILE A 80 5.11 1.92 12.54
N LEU A 81 4.38 2.08 13.63
CA LEU A 81 4.92 2.45 14.93
C LEU A 81 4.49 1.45 16.00
N THR A 82 5.48 0.96 16.74
CA THR A 82 5.29 0.20 17.97
C THR A 82 5.79 1.05 19.14
N ILE A 83 4.98 1.25 20.17
CA ILE A 83 5.35 1.98 21.39
C ILE A 83 5.34 1.00 22.56
N ASP A 84 6.51 0.77 23.15
CA ASP A 84 6.67 -0.03 24.37
C ASP A 84 6.34 0.83 25.60
N HIS A 85 5.08 0.78 26.04
CA HIS A 85 4.64 1.52 27.22
C HIS A 85 5.22 0.98 28.53
N GLN A 86 5.51 -0.33 28.60
CA GLN A 86 6.14 -0.95 29.76
C GLN A 86 7.53 -0.34 30.04
N SER A 87 8.29 -0.01 29.00
CA SER A 87 9.60 0.64 29.17
C SER A 87 9.53 2.00 29.89
N PHE A 88 8.38 2.68 29.81
CA PHE A 88 8.13 3.96 30.48
C PHE A 88 7.52 3.78 31.88
N SER A 89 6.42 3.03 31.99
CA SER A 89 5.68 2.90 33.25
C SER A 89 6.33 1.92 34.23
N GLY A 90 7.12 0.96 33.73
CA GLY A 90 7.64 -0.17 34.50
C GLY A 90 6.58 -1.22 34.85
N ASP A 91 5.33 -1.04 34.42
CA ASP A 91 4.23 -1.99 34.67
C ASP A 91 4.16 -3.02 33.54
N VAL A 92 4.30 -4.30 33.91
CA VAL A 92 4.20 -5.45 32.98
C VAL A 92 2.83 -5.58 32.33
N ASN A 93 1.80 -4.93 32.88
CA ASN A 93 0.45 -4.94 32.33
C ASN A 93 0.21 -3.83 31.29
N ASP A 94 1.15 -2.89 31.16
CA ASP A 94 1.04 -1.78 30.21
C ASP A 94 1.38 -2.26 28.80
N LYS A 95 0.32 -2.45 28.01
CA LYS A 95 0.43 -3.13 26.70
C LYS A 95 1.06 -2.21 25.68
N THR A 96 1.92 -2.79 24.85
CA THR A 96 2.44 -2.16 23.63
C THR A 96 1.32 -1.64 22.74
N ALA A 97 1.48 -0.41 22.24
CA ALA A 97 0.59 0.13 21.21
C ALA A 97 1.21 -0.07 19.83
N PHE A 98 0.41 -0.52 18.87
CA PHE A 98 0.82 -0.72 17.48
C PHE A 98 -0.09 0.07 16.53
N HIS A 99 0.52 0.82 15.62
CA HIS A 99 -0.16 1.56 14.58
C HIS A 99 0.50 1.31 13.23
N ARG A 100 -0.28 0.92 12.23
CA ARG A 100 0.14 0.79 10.83
C ARG A 100 -0.70 1.71 9.97
N LEU A 101 -0.16 2.90 9.68
CA LEU A 101 -0.83 3.95 8.93
C LEU A 101 -0.02 4.31 7.70
N TYR A 102 -0.68 4.34 6.54
CA TYR A 102 -0.09 4.89 5.33
C TYR A 102 -0.46 6.36 5.17
N ALA A 103 0.35 7.11 4.43
CA ALA A 103 0.11 8.49 4.11
C ALA A 103 0.03 8.65 2.60
N PRO A 104 -0.89 9.49 2.08
CA PRO A 104 -0.82 9.91 0.70
C PRO A 104 0.36 10.86 0.55
N ASN A 105 1.29 10.53 -0.33
CA ASN A 105 2.48 11.34 -0.55
C ASN A 105 2.90 11.26 -2.01
N SER A 106 2.84 12.38 -2.73
CA SER A 106 3.35 12.45 -4.11
C SER A 106 4.88 12.46 -4.06
N PRO A 107 5.57 11.38 -4.47
CA PRO A 107 7.02 11.36 -4.47
C PRO A 107 7.59 12.39 -5.44
N HIS A 108 8.73 13.00 -5.10
CA HIS A 108 9.42 13.96 -5.96
C HIS A 108 10.27 13.29 -7.06
N THR A 109 10.03 12.01 -7.33
CA THR A 109 10.79 11.16 -8.26
C THR A 109 10.06 11.04 -9.60
N THR A 110 9.44 12.13 -10.03
CA THR A 110 8.64 12.20 -11.26
C THR A 110 9.55 12.02 -12.47
N SER A 111 9.19 11.12 -13.38
CA SER A 111 9.96 10.90 -14.62
C SER A 111 9.07 10.84 -15.85
N LYS A 112 9.68 10.98 -17.03
CA LYS A 112 9.01 10.83 -18.33
C LYS A 112 8.48 9.40 -18.53
N GLU A 113 9.25 8.41 -18.09
CA GLU A 113 8.82 7.01 -18.17
C GLU A 113 7.71 6.75 -17.15
N VAL A 114 6.69 6.04 -17.60
CA VAL A 114 5.56 5.60 -16.77
C VAL A 114 5.73 4.13 -16.43
N ARG A 115 5.17 3.72 -15.29
CA ARG A 115 5.05 2.30 -14.96
C ARG A 115 4.16 1.57 -15.99
N ASP A 116 4.50 0.31 -16.28
CA ASP A 116 3.71 -0.55 -17.16
C ASP A 116 2.36 -0.95 -16.53
N CYS A 117 1.46 -1.53 -17.33
CA CYS A 117 0.13 -1.92 -16.85
C CYS A 117 0.23 -2.95 -15.71
N LYS A 118 1.16 -3.90 -15.79
CA LYS A 118 1.36 -4.95 -14.77
C LYS A 118 1.80 -4.38 -13.42
N SER A 119 2.56 -3.29 -13.43
CA SER A 119 3.02 -2.60 -12.23
C SER A 119 1.88 -2.01 -11.40
N CYS A 120 0.68 -1.80 -11.96
CA CYS A 120 -0.51 -1.43 -11.21
C CYS A 120 -1.48 -2.60 -11.04
N HIS A 121 -1.69 -3.36 -12.12
CA HIS A 121 -2.78 -4.33 -12.20
C HIS A 121 -2.41 -5.74 -11.75
N ALA A 122 -1.12 -6.06 -11.62
CA ALA A 122 -0.62 -7.38 -11.25
C ALA A 122 0.58 -7.31 -10.29
N ASN A 123 0.74 -6.20 -9.57
CA ASN A 123 1.81 -6.01 -8.59
C ASN A 123 1.20 -5.94 -7.18
N PRO A 124 1.54 -6.86 -6.26
CA PRO A 124 0.95 -6.90 -4.92
C PRO A 124 1.27 -5.64 -4.10
N MET A 125 2.46 -5.08 -4.28
CA MET A 125 2.86 -3.86 -3.59
C MET A 125 2.05 -2.65 -4.02
N ALA A 126 1.78 -2.52 -5.32
CA ALA A 126 0.98 -1.41 -5.84
C ALA A 126 -0.46 -1.41 -5.28
N ILE A 127 -0.99 -2.58 -4.95
CA ILE A 127 -2.32 -2.78 -4.38
C ILE A 127 -2.31 -2.62 -2.84
N GLY A 128 -1.15 -2.81 -2.21
CA GLY A 128 -0.96 -2.64 -0.77
C GLY A 128 -0.78 -3.95 0.01
N TYR A 129 -0.54 -5.09 -0.64
CA TYR A 129 -0.29 -6.37 0.03
C TYR A 129 1.15 -6.54 0.53
N GLY A 130 2.03 -5.58 0.22
CA GLY A 130 3.46 -5.66 0.49
C GLY A 130 4.24 -6.39 -0.60
N LYS A 131 5.51 -6.66 -0.33
CA LYS A 131 6.39 -7.44 -1.21
C LYS A 131 5.99 -8.91 -1.22
N GLY A 132 6.21 -9.54 -2.37
CA GLY A 132 5.99 -10.95 -2.53
C GLY A 132 5.69 -11.34 -3.97
N THR A 133 5.40 -12.62 -4.14
CA THR A 133 5.05 -13.18 -5.45
C THR A 133 3.53 -13.24 -5.57
N LEU A 134 3.00 -12.65 -6.64
CA LEU A 134 1.58 -12.70 -6.99
C LEU A 134 1.42 -13.50 -8.28
N LEU A 135 0.87 -14.72 -8.16
CA LEU A 135 0.74 -15.65 -9.29
C LEU A 135 -0.73 -15.84 -9.66
N TYR A 136 -1.01 -15.78 -10.95
CA TYR A 136 -2.32 -16.11 -11.51
C TYR A 136 -2.26 -17.46 -12.22
N LYS A 137 -3.07 -18.41 -11.77
CA LYS A 137 -3.17 -19.74 -12.38
C LYS A 137 -4.59 -20.28 -12.24
N ASP A 138 -5.11 -20.86 -13.32
CA ASP A 138 -6.40 -21.55 -13.36
C ASP A 138 -7.58 -20.73 -12.77
N GLY A 139 -7.59 -19.42 -13.04
CA GLY A 139 -8.64 -18.52 -12.56
C GLY A 139 -8.48 -18.05 -11.12
N VAL A 140 -7.33 -18.29 -10.49
CA VAL A 140 -7.08 -17.98 -9.08
C VAL A 140 -5.79 -17.18 -8.91
N TRP A 141 -5.88 -16.09 -8.15
CA TRP A 141 -4.72 -15.33 -7.69
C TRP A 141 -4.21 -15.92 -6.38
N ASN A 142 -2.91 -16.20 -6.32
CA ASN A 142 -2.23 -16.65 -5.10
C ASN A 142 -1.12 -15.65 -4.78
N PHE A 143 -1.14 -15.13 -3.56
CA PHE A 143 -0.10 -14.24 -3.05
C PHE A 143 0.75 -14.98 -2.02
N THR A 144 2.07 -14.89 -2.17
CA THR A 144 3.05 -15.36 -1.19
C THR A 144 3.89 -14.17 -0.75
N PRO A 145 3.74 -13.69 0.50
CA PRO A 145 4.48 -12.53 0.98
C PRO A 145 5.97 -12.84 1.13
N GLU A 146 6.80 -11.82 0.94
CA GLU A 146 8.25 -11.90 1.19
C GLU A 146 8.56 -11.79 2.69
N TYR A 147 7.86 -10.90 3.40
CA TYR A 147 8.04 -10.69 4.82
C TYR A 147 7.12 -11.60 5.66
N ALA A 148 7.60 -11.93 6.87
CA ALA A 148 6.80 -12.61 7.88
C ALA A 148 5.60 -11.76 8.34
N GLN A 149 4.61 -12.43 8.91
CA GLN A 149 3.47 -11.75 9.52
C GLN A 149 3.89 -11.07 10.83
N ASN A 150 3.51 -9.80 10.97
CA ASN A 150 3.68 -9.05 12.19
C ASN A 150 2.70 -9.57 13.26
N PRO A 151 3.15 -9.86 14.50
CA PRO A 151 2.29 -10.42 15.54
C PRO A 151 1.18 -9.46 16.01
N ASN A 152 1.30 -8.16 15.77
CA ASN A 152 0.33 -7.17 16.24
C ASN A 152 -0.95 -7.12 15.38
N ASP A 153 -0.86 -7.43 14.08
CA ASP A 153 -1.99 -7.34 13.16
C ASP A 153 -2.14 -8.52 12.18
N GLY A 154 -1.17 -9.42 12.12
CA GLY A 154 -1.16 -10.59 11.25
C GLY A 154 -0.89 -10.26 9.77
N LEU A 155 -0.46 -9.04 9.45
CA LEU A 155 -0.10 -8.63 8.10
C LEU A 155 1.40 -8.82 7.86
N PRO A 156 1.85 -9.10 6.62
CA PRO A 156 3.27 -9.00 6.29
C PRO A 156 3.85 -7.65 6.75
N GLU A 157 5.10 -7.64 7.22
CA GLU A 157 5.70 -6.43 7.82
C GLU A 157 5.58 -5.16 6.97
N ASP A 158 5.63 -5.29 5.65
CA ASP A 158 5.55 -4.16 4.73
C ASP A 158 4.18 -3.96 4.08
N ALA A 159 3.18 -4.77 4.44
CA ALA A 159 1.83 -4.67 3.88
C ALA A 159 1.05 -3.48 4.46
N TRP A 160 0.06 -3.01 3.70
CA TRP A 160 -0.96 -2.06 4.15
C TRP A 160 -2.29 -2.76 4.44
N VAL A 161 -2.66 -3.74 3.61
CA VAL A 161 -3.92 -4.49 3.69
C VAL A 161 -3.68 -5.98 3.46
N PRO A 162 -4.55 -6.87 4.00
CA PRO A 162 -4.47 -8.29 3.70
C PRO A 162 -4.87 -8.58 2.25
N PHE A 163 -4.45 -9.75 1.75
CA PHE A 163 -4.73 -10.18 0.39
C PHE A 163 -6.21 -10.52 0.21
N LEU A 164 -6.95 -9.73 -0.58
CA LEU A 164 -8.36 -9.95 -0.92
C LEU A 164 -9.29 -10.11 0.29
N GLU A 165 -8.94 -9.49 1.42
CA GLU A 165 -9.71 -9.49 2.65
C GLU A 165 -9.90 -8.06 3.16
N GLU A 166 -10.94 -7.85 3.98
CA GLU A 166 -11.14 -6.57 4.64
C GLU A 166 -10.16 -6.43 5.81
N PRO A 167 -9.45 -5.29 5.93
CA PRO A 167 -8.53 -5.06 7.03
C PRO A 167 -9.28 -4.97 8.37
N LYS A 168 -8.71 -5.57 9.42
CA LYS A 168 -9.29 -5.55 10.76
C LYS A 168 -9.16 -4.19 11.46
N ALA A 169 -8.17 -3.39 11.07
CA ALA A 169 -7.90 -2.10 11.67
C ALA A 169 -8.91 -1.04 11.21
N LYS A 170 -9.41 -0.22 12.15
CA LYS A 170 -10.37 0.87 11.86
C LYS A 170 -9.71 2.07 11.18
N VAL A 171 -8.44 2.33 11.51
CA VAL A 171 -7.66 3.46 10.99
C VAL A 171 -6.49 2.89 10.22
N LEU A 172 -6.43 3.20 8.94
CA LEU A 172 -5.44 2.66 8.00
C LEU A 172 -4.54 3.75 7.41
N SER A 173 -4.85 5.01 7.69
CA SER A 173 -4.22 6.16 7.05
C SER A 173 -4.09 7.32 8.02
N THR A 174 -3.06 8.13 7.81
CA THR A 174 -2.84 9.39 8.54
C THR A 174 -3.79 10.51 8.11
N ARG A 175 -4.64 10.25 7.10
CA ARG A 175 -5.67 11.17 6.60
C ARG A 175 -7.02 10.45 6.52
N THR A 176 -8.06 11.07 7.09
CA THR A 176 -9.43 10.52 7.14
C THR A 176 -10.04 10.34 5.76
N ASN A 177 -9.60 11.12 4.77
CA ASN A 177 -10.08 11.09 3.41
C ASN A 177 -9.23 10.25 2.44
N PHE A 178 -8.30 9.45 2.97
CA PHE A 178 -7.43 8.57 2.17
C PHE A 178 -7.48 7.15 2.71
N LYS A 179 -7.71 6.17 1.84
CA LYS A 179 -7.92 4.77 2.20
C LYS A 179 -7.25 3.82 1.19
N PRO A 180 -6.94 2.58 1.58
CA PRO A 180 -6.54 1.57 0.62
C PRO A 180 -7.71 1.21 -0.30
N PHE A 181 -7.42 0.45 -1.36
CA PHE A 181 -8.46 -0.13 -2.21
C PHE A 181 -9.37 -1.06 -1.39
N THR A 182 -10.67 -0.96 -1.61
CA THR A 182 -11.63 -1.95 -1.09
C THR A 182 -11.42 -3.30 -1.76
N VAL A 183 -11.91 -4.40 -1.17
CA VAL A 183 -11.80 -5.74 -1.78
C VAL A 183 -12.39 -5.76 -3.20
N ASP A 184 -13.51 -5.05 -3.44
CA ASP A 184 -14.09 -4.94 -4.77
C ASP A 184 -13.18 -4.21 -5.77
N GLN A 185 -12.51 -3.14 -5.34
CA GLN A 185 -11.54 -2.43 -6.17
C GLN A 185 -10.32 -3.31 -6.44
N GLN A 186 -9.82 -4.03 -5.44
CA GLN A 186 -8.73 -4.99 -5.59
C GLN A 186 -9.09 -6.07 -6.63
N LYS A 187 -10.28 -6.66 -6.55
CA LYS A 187 -10.78 -7.64 -7.53
C LYS A 187 -10.84 -7.06 -8.95
N ARG A 188 -11.32 -5.82 -9.12
CA ARG A 188 -11.35 -5.13 -10.43
C ARG A 188 -9.95 -4.86 -10.99
N ILE A 189 -9.01 -4.44 -10.14
CA ILE A 189 -7.61 -4.23 -10.53
C ILE A 189 -6.99 -5.56 -11.01
N LEU A 190 -7.17 -6.63 -10.24
CA LEU A 190 -6.66 -7.97 -10.54
C LEU A 190 -7.37 -8.66 -11.71
N LEU A 191 -8.61 -8.28 -12.03
CA LEU A 191 -9.30 -8.71 -13.24
C LEU A 191 -8.56 -8.22 -14.50
N VAL A 192 -8.17 -6.96 -14.54
CA VAL A 192 -7.31 -6.42 -15.61
C VAL A 192 -5.92 -7.08 -15.55
N GLY A 193 -5.39 -7.31 -14.35
CA GLY A 193 -4.15 -8.06 -14.13
C GLY A 193 -4.14 -9.44 -14.76
N ALA A 194 -5.28 -10.12 -14.77
CA ALA A 194 -5.44 -11.46 -15.35
C ALA A 194 -5.35 -11.40 -16.88
N CYS A 195 -5.98 -10.40 -17.51
CA CYS A 195 -5.86 -10.17 -18.95
C CYS A 195 -4.39 -9.94 -19.35
N LEU A 196 -3.64 -9.19 -18.54
CA LEU A 196 -2.22 -8.88 -18.78
C LEU A 196 -1.29 -10.11 -18.66
N GLN A 197 -1.76 -11.24 -18.13
CA GLN A 197 -0.97 -12.48 -18.16
C GLN A 197 -0.83 -13.04 -19.58
N CYS A 198 -1.81 -12.77 -20.45
CA CYS A 198 -1.83 -13.25 -21.83
C CYS A 198 -1.67 -12.12 -22.85
N HIS A 199 -2.10 -10.91 -22.52
CA HIS A 199 -2.08 -9.76 -23.41
C HIS A 199 -0.97 -8.77 -23.05
N LYS A 200 -0.25 -8.28 -24.07
CA LYS A 200 0.67 -7.16 -23.91
C LYS A 200 -0.10 -5.85 -23.76
N ASP A 201 0.52 -4.88 -23.10
CA ASP A 201 -0.02 -3.54 -22.84
C ASP A 201 -0.47 -2.82 -24.12
N ASP A 202 0.28 -2.98 -25.22
CA ASP A 202 0.02 -2.39 -26.54
C ASP A 202 -0.92 -3.24 -27.44
N SER A 203 -1.41 -4.37 -26.94
CA SER A 203 -2.32 -5.21 -27.71
C SER A 203 -3.66 -4.51 -27.96
N LYS A 204 -4.30 -4.82 -29.09
CA LYS A 204 -5.61 -4.25 -29.48
C LYS A 204 -6.65 -4.37 -28.38
N VAL A 205 -6.71 -5.53 -27.72
CA VAL A 205 -7.65 -5.81 -26.63
C VAL A 205 -7.41 -4.87 -25.46
N MET A 206 -6.16 -4.72 -25.01
CA MET A 206 -5.83 -3.83 -23.90
C MET A 206 -6.05 -2.36 -24.25
N GLN A 207 -5.67 -1.93 -25.46
CA GLN A 207 -5.92 -0.56 -25.91
C GLN A 207 -7.41 -0.23 -25.98
N GLN A 208 -8.25 -1.18 -26.41
CA GLN A 208 -9.70 -1.01 -26.43
C GLN A 208 -10.29 -0.76 -25.02
N THR A 209 -9.75 -1.42 -23.99
CA THR A 209 -10.21 -1.19 -22.60
C THR A 209 -10.00 0.26 -22.13
N LEU A 210 -9.02 0.97 -22.66
CA LEU A 210 -8.69 2.35 -22.26
C LEU A 210 -9.73 3.37 -22.73
N TYR A 211 -10.39 3.09 -23.86
CA TYR A 211 -11.32 4.01 -24.52
C TYR A 211 -12.78 3.57 -24.41
N GLU A 212 -13.05 2.28 -24.56
CA GLU A 212 -14.40 1.71 -24.55
C GLU A 212 -14.81 1.14 -23.18
N GLY A 213 -13.85 1.02 -22.27
CA GLY A 213 -14.05 0.45 -20.95
C GLY A 213 -13.98 -1.08 -20.92
N LEU A 214 -13.85 -1.62 -19.71
CA LEU A 214 -13.66 -3.05 -19.50
C LEU A 214 -14.90 -3.89 -19.89
N ASP A 215 -16.11 -3.37 -19.65
CA ASP A 215 -17.36 -4.10 -19.88
C ASP A 215 -17.59 -4.46 -21.35
N VAL A 216 -17.14 -3.62 -22.28
CA VAL A 216 -17.28 -3.87 -23.72
C VAL A 216 -16.36 -5.02 -24.14
N VAL A 217 -15.14 -5.05 -23.62
CA VAL A 217 -14.17 -6.12 -23.89
C VAL A 217 -14.61 -7.43 -23.25
N LEU A 218 -15.14 -7.41 -22.04
CA LEU A 218 -15.63 -8.61 -21.34
C LEU A 218 -16.77 -9.31 -22.09
N LYS A 219 -17.58 -8.60 -22.88
CA LYS A 219 -18.62 -9.19 -23.72
C LYS A 219 -18.07 -10.01 -24.91
N ASN A 220 -16.82 -9.77 -25.29
CA ASN A 220 -16.18 -10.37 -26.47
C ASN A 220 -15.00 -11.28 -26.11
N ILE A 221 -15.02 -11.90 -24.92
CA ILE A 221 -13.94 -12.78 -24.48
C ILE A 221 -13.89 -14.09 -25.25
N SER A 222 -12.68 -14.58 -25.53
CA SER A 222 -12.49 -15.90 -26.15
C SER A 222 -12.78 -17.02 -25.15
N LYS A 223 -13.11 -18.22 -25.63
CA LYS A 223 -13.26 -19.42 -24.79
C LYS A 223 -11.97 -19.84 -24.08
N GLN A 224 -10.81 -19.35 -24.52
CA GLN A 224 -9.51 -19.61 -23.91
C GLN A 224 -9.22 -18.66 -22.74
N CYS A 225 -9.99 -17.57 -22.59
CA CYS A 225 -9.83 -16.63 -21.50
C CYS A 225 -10.39 -17.23 -20.21
N ILE A 226 -9.51 -17.47 -19.24
CA ILE A 226 -9.90 -17.87 -17.89
C ILE A 226 -9.89 -16.62 -17.03
N LEU A 227 -11.07 -16.15 -16.62
CA LEU A 227 -11.21 -15.00 -15.74
C LEU A 227 -11.07 -15.40 -14.26
N PRO A 228 -10.67 -14.47 -13.38
CA PRO A 228 -10.61 -14.74 -11.95
C PRO A 228 -11.98 -15.15 -11.42
N LYS A 229 -12.00 -16.14 -10.53
CA LYS A 229 -13.22 -16.50 -9.78
C LYS A 229 -13.64 -15.31 -8.92
N GLN A 230 -14.95 -14.98 -8.95
CA GLN A 230 -15.52 -13.85 -8.20
C GLN A 230 -15.59 -14.13 -6.70
#